data_AF-A0A7Z9IIM6-F1
#
_entry.id   AF-A0A7Z9IIM6-F1
#
_cell.length_a   1.000
_cell.length_b   1.000
_cell.length_c   1.000
_cell.angle_alpha   90.00
_cell.angle_beta   90.00
_cell.angle_gamma   90.00
#
_symmetry.space_group_name_H-M   'P 1'
#
loop_
_entity.id
_entity.type
_entity.pdbx_description
1 polymer ?
#
loop_
_entity_poly.entity_id
_entity_poly.type
_entity_poly.pdbx_seq_one_letter_code
_entity_poly.pdbx_strand_id
1 'polypeptide(L)'
;NNEQYLASGYAAGKVAGSDWNTLIEERLFTPLGMNDTFSSWRRAGNEYTVSAGHVWDEEENEYKLYPLRTIDNIGPAGSIVSTATDMANWVRFNLGHGEFLKTQIISSPQHAELWKQQIEISPGIGYGFGWVLHENGGMQIVEHGGSVRGGCAKVAMFPTENIGFVLLMNVTNSPLVEECVSIVRESLLGEIAEANIDSSELAPYVGTYIGNFASFDNAIFTVQNKDGTLALDVPDQMLYELKSPGEDGKWYFAMTDQVAVSFDRDDDGNVVGLKMYQAGMTFELPREGVEIAVEIPLEELKRYLGKFHSDELDESTTVVIQNNRLAIDVPNQMVFEFNPPNEDGEWVCRLTDKLRVRFIEDDNELVTGFEFIEGTTNFRMFQRVVISDDIASKNNGSDLDSFGLEKRQTALDALGCVSFEGTVKMEQSGISGKVSLLIDPKKRFLSIMDCGKYGWFRYGSIGDEGLMDVAFAESEELDEVQIEHFHDSSVLAWVGDWRKEFSTIEFQKEEVSNGRKVWIYTLQEENDPTRKIAIDQLTGDVVFVQSKQPIPEFGIALPYKLNYRDFKEVRGVRIPMVAEERNDLVGALILTLQSFETNIEANDDIFRIVPRKRLLPWIAGAEQE
;
A
#
# COMPACT_ATOMS: atom_id res chain seq x y z
N ASN A 1 13.36 2.52 -4.74
CA ASN A 1 13.33 3.98 -4.55
C ASN A 1 14.06 4.63 -5.71
N ASN A 2 13.37 5.39 -6.56
CA ASN A 2 13.91 5.91 -7.82
C ASN A 2 14.86 7.10 -7.61
N GLU A 3 14.61 7.88 -6.57
CA GLU A 3 15.38 9.06 -6.19
C GLU A 3 16.82 8.68 -5.82
N GLN A 4 17.02 7.50 -5.22
CA GLN A 4 18.35 6.96 -4.93
C GLN A 4 19.14 6.62 -6.20
N TYR A 5 18.48 6.11 -7.25
CA TYR A 5 19.14 5.87 -8.54
C TYR A 5 19.47 7.18 -9.25
N LEU A 6 18.57 8.17 -9.22
CA LEU A 6 18.85 9.52 -9.70
C LEU A 6 20.09 10.12 -9.00
N ALA A 7 20.12 10.08 -7.67
CA ALA A 7 21.24 10.59 -6.88
C ALA A 7 22.56 9.87 -7.23
N SER A 8 22.51 8.54 -7.37
CA SER A 8 23.67 7.72 -7.72
C SER A 8 24.19 8.02 -9.12
N GLY A 9 23.30 8.15 -10.11
CA GLY A 9 23.67 8.51 -11.48
C GLY A 9 24.26 9.92 -11.57
N TYR A 10 23.68 10.89 -10.85
CA TYR A 10 24.22 12.24 -10.76
C TYR A 10 25.61 12.26 -10.12
N ALA A 11 25.80 11.55 -9.01
CA ALA A 11 27.08 11.42 -8.33
C ALA A 11 28.15 10.78 -9.24
N ALA A 12 27.78 9.71 -9.96
CA ALA A 12 28.66 9.04 -10.91
C ALA A 12 29.14 9.97 -12.03
N GLY A 13 28.21 10.74 -12.65
CA GLY A 13 28.55 11.75 -13.65
C GLY A 13 29.53 12.79 -13.09
N LYS A 14 29.21 13.36 -11.92
CA LYS A 14 30.07 14.38 -11.27
C LYS A 14 31.48 13.87 -11.01
N VAL A 15 31.64 12.66 -10.47
CA VAL A 15 32.95 12.05 -10.23
C VAL A 15 33.70 11.80 -11.55
N ALA A 16 32.98 11.45 -12.62
CA ALA A 16 33.54 11.26 -13.95
C ALA A 16 33.83 12.57 -14.70
N GLY A 17 33.48 13.74 -14.14
CA GLY A 17 33.61 15.03 -14.82
C GLY A 17 32.68 15.22 -16.02
N SER A 18 31.56 14.49 -16.06
CA SER A 18 30.55 14.52 -17.14
C SER A 18 29.12 14.55 -16.56
N ASP A 19 28.10 14.60 -17.42
CA ASP A 19 26.73 14.28 -16.99
C ASP A 19 26.48 12.76 -17.08
N TRP A 20 25.42 12.28 -16.42
CA TRP A 20 25.08 10.85 -16.42
C TRP A 20 24.81 10.31 -17.83
N ASN A 21 24.16 11.11 -18.69
CA ASN A 21 23.80 10.71 -20.04
C ASN A 21 25.05 10.40 -20.89
N THR A 22 26.07 11.27 -20.79
CA THR A 22 27.36 11.11 -21.47
C THR A 22 28.14 9.94 -20.87
N LEU A 23 28.17 9.84 -19.53
CA LEU A 23 28.88 8.78 -18.84
C LEU A 23 28.42 7.37 -19.28
N ILE A 24 27.11 7.13 -19.29
CA ILE A 24 26.57 5.81 -19.63
C ILE A 24 26.72 5.48 -21.13
N GLU A 25 26.62 6.49 -21.99
CA GLU A 25 26.83 6.34 -23.43
C GLU A 25 28.28 5.95 -23.75
N GLU A 26 29.27 6.62 -23.15
CA GLU A 26 30.70 6.37 -23.39
C GLU A 26 31.21 5.10 -22.71
N ARG A 27 30.77 4.81 -21.48
CA ARG A 27 31.30 3.70 -20.68
C ARG A 27 30.55 2.39 -20.84
N LEU A 28 29.29 2.43 -21.31
CA LEU A 28 28.45 1.25 -21.38
C LEU A 28 27.83 1.04 -22.78
N PHE A 29 27.04 1.98 -23.30
CA PHE A 29 26.33 1.73 -24.56
C PHE A 29 27.29 1.54 -25.74
N THR A 30 28.26 2.45 -25.90
CA THR A 30 29.23 2.39 -27.00
C THR A 30 30.10 1.12 -26.95
N PRO A 31 30.72 0.74 -25.82
CA PRO A 31 31.52 -0.48 -25.75
C PRO A 31 30.73 -1.78 -25.95
N LEU A 32 29.43 -1.77 -25.66
CA LEU A 32 28.53 -2.91 -25.87
C LEU A 32 27.89 -2.93 -27.27
N GLY A 33 28.17 -1.93 -28.11
CA GLY A 33 27.59 -1.81 -29.44
C GLY A 33 26.09 -1.56 -29.44
N MET A 34 25.58 -0.90 -28.40
CA MET A 34 24.17 -0.56 -28.23
C MET A 34 23.85 0.77 -28.94
N ASN A 35 23.81 0.75 -30.27
CA ASN A 35 23.73 1.97 -31.11
C ASN A 35 22.34 2.60 -31.17
N ASP A 36 21.30 1.84 -30.82
CA ASP A 36 19.90 2.25 -30.81
C ASP A 36 19.39 2.37 -29.36
N THR A 37 20.28 2.72 -28.44
CA THR A 37 20.01 2.91 -27.00
C THR A 37 20.32 4.33 -26.56
N PHE A 38 19.36 4.95 -25.89
CA PHE A 38 19.42 6.34 -25.47
C PHE A 38 19.16 6.45 -23.97
N SER A 39 19.90 7.34 -23.30
CA SER A 39 19.75 7.63 -21.87
C SER A 39 18.56 8.55 -21.55
N SER A 40 17.92 9.14 -22.57
CA SER A 40 16.75 9.99 -22.38
C SER A 40 15.77 9.88 -23.54
N TRP A 41 14.49 10.08 -23.26
CA TRP A 41 13.42 10.03 -24.26
C TRP A 41 13.61 11.12 -25.31
N ARG A 42 14.03 12.32 -24.89
CA ARG A 42 14.32 13.43 -25.80
C ARG A 42 15.47 13.12 -26.77
N ARG A 43 16.45 12.32 -26.36
CA ARG A 43 17.57 11.89 -27.21
C ARG A 43 17.16 10.78 -28.17
N ALA A 44 16.22 9.92 -27.79
CA ALA A 44 15.70 8.84 -28.62
C ALA A 44 14.90 9.31 -29.85
N GLY A 45 14.45 10.57 -29.87
CA GLY A 45 13.75 11.18 -31.01
C GLY A 45 12.25 11.31 -30.78
N ASN A 46 11.44 10.98 -31.79
CA ASN A 46 9.99 11.14 -31.79
C ASN A 46 9.28 9.79 -31.99
N GLU A 47 7.95 9.81 -32.13
CA GLU A 47 7.10 8.63 -32.36
C GLU A 47 7.45 7.80 -33.62
N TYR A 48 8.31 8.31 -34.52
CA TYR A 48 8.82 7.55 -35.67
C TYR A 48 10.08 6.74 -35.37
N THR A 49 10.74 7.00 -34.23
CA THR A 49 11.93 6.27 -33.76
C THR A 49 11.66 5.43 -32.51
N VAL A 50 10.62 5.74 -31.74
CA VAL A 50 10.24 5.04 -30.52
C VAL A 50 8.83 4.47 -30.64
N SER A 51 8.62 3.24 -30.17
CA SER A 51 7.28 2.63 -30.17
C SER A 51 6.29 3.48 -29.37
N ALA A 52 5.13 3.75 -29.95
CA ALA A 52 4.07 4.46 -29.25
C ALA A 52 3.44 3.55 -28.18
N GLY A 53 3.21 4.14 -27.01
CA GLY A 53 2.65 3.42 -25.88
C GLY A 53 1.14 3.30 -25.96
N HIS A 54 0.60 2.27 -25.30
CA HIS A 54 -0.84 2.01 -25.25
C HIS A 54 -1.31 1.76 -23.82
N VAL A 55 -2.58 2.04 -23.58
CA VAL A 55 -3.31 1.67 -22.36
C VAL A 55 -4.57 0.93 -22.76
N TRP A 56 -4.95 -0.07 -21.96
CA TRP A 56 -6.22 -0.77 -22.13
C TRP A 56 -7.36 0.11 -21.61
N ASP A 57 -8.37 0.34 -22.42
CA ASP A 57 -9.61 1.00 -22.04
C ASP A 57 -10.67 -0.07 -21.78
N GLU A 58 -11.11 -0.22 -20.52
CA GLU A 58 -12.08 -1.25 -20.14
C GLU A 58 -13.48 -0.96 -20.65
N GLU A 59 -13.88 0.32 -20.75
CA GLU A 59 -15.22 0.71 -21.19
C GLU A 59 -15.42 0.47 -22.68
N GLU A 60 -14.42 0.81 -23.48
CA GLU A 60 -14.44 0.65 -24.93
C GLU A 60 -13.88 -0.71 -25.38
N ASN A 61 -13.26 -1.46 -24.47
CA ASN A 61 -12.64 -2.77 -24.72
C ASN A 61 -11.64 -2.70 -25.90
N GLU A 62 -10.80 -1.66 -25.90
CA GLU A 62 -9.76 -1.43 -26.90
C GLU A 62 -8.48 -0.83 -26.32
N TYR A 63 -7.37 -0.99 -27.04
CA TYR A 63 -6.11 -0.31 -26.68
C TYR A 63 -6.08 1.09 -27.28
N LYS A 64 -5.99 2.10 -26.42
CA LYS A 64 -5.85 3.50 -26.82
C LYS A 64 -4.39 3.92 -26.87
N LEU A 65 -4.07 4.73 -27.88
CA LEU A 65 -2.77 5.39 -28.00
C LEU A 65 -2.57 6.30 -26.80
N TYR A 66 -1.43 6.14 -26.12
CA TYR A 66 -1.05 6.97 -25.00
C TYR A 66 0.13 7.87 -25.38
N PRO A 67 0.02 9.21 -25.21
CA PRO A 67 1.10 10.12 -25.54
C PRO A 67 2.38 9.82 -24.76
N LEU A 68 3.53 9.95 -25.42
CA LEU A 68 4.83 9.74 -24.78
C LEU A 68 5.07 10.78 -23.69
N ARG A 69 5.19 10.34 -22.42
CA ARG A 69 5.57 11.19 -21.28
C ARG A 69 7.05 10.97 -20.94
N THR A 70 7.84 12.04 -20.98
CA THR A 70 9.28 11.95 -20.64
C THR A 70 9.45 11.84 -19.13
N ILE A 71 10.30 10.92 -18.68
CA ILE A 71 10.76 10.82 -17.29
C ILE A 71 12.23 11.25 -17.13
N ASP A 72 12.72 12.07 -18.06
CA ASP A 72 14.13 12.52 -18.13
C ASP A 72 14.62 13.22 -16.84
N ASN A 73 13.71 13.75 -16.01
CA ASN A 73 14.03 14.33 -14.69
C ASN A 73 14.54 13.29 -13.68
N ILE A 74 14.19 12.02 -13.86
CA ILE A 74 14.71 10.87 -13.11
C ILE A 74 15.53 9.94 -14.01
N GLY A 75 16.21 10.51 -15.01
CA GLY A 75 17.06 9.83 -16.01
C GLY A 75 17.65 8.48 -15.57
N PRO A 76 18.57 8.48 -14.59
CA PRO A 76 19.24 7.29 -14.08
C PRO A 76 18.34 6.17 -13.53
N ALA A 77 17.11 6.49 -13.15
CA ALA A 77 16.18 5.53 -12.55
C ALA A 77 15.34 4.77 -13.59
N GLY A 78 15.16 5.29 -14.82
CA GLY A 78 14.27 4.63 -15.77
C GLY A 78 14.15 5.21 -17.18
N SER A 79 14.91 6.25 -17.55
CA SER A 79 14.72 6.92 -18.85
C SER A 79 15.43 6.25 -20.04
N ILE A 80 16.03 5.08 -19.84
CA ILE A 80 16.71 4.36 -20.93
C ILE A 80 15.68 3.85 -21.92
N VAL A 81 15.83 4.23 -23.19
CA VAL A 81 15.04 3.73 -24.32
C VAL A 81 15.97 2.87 -25.18
N SER A 82 15.56 1.65 -25.51
CA SER A 82 16.43 0.68 -26.20
C SER A 82 15.62 -0.28 -27.08
N THR A 83 16.32 -1.13 -27.81
CA THR A 83 15.76 -2.26 -28.57
C THR A 83 16.09 -3.58 -27.87
N ALA A 84 15.32 -4.63 -28.15
CA ALA A 84 15.60 -5.96 -27.61
C ALA A 84 16.98 -6.48 -28.07
N THR A 85 17.44 -6.09 -29.27
CA THR A 85 18.75 -6.47 -29.82
C THR A 85 19.90 -5.82 -29.06
N ASP A 86 19.80 -4.53 -28.76
CA ASP A 86 20.81 -3.82 -27.97
C ASP A 86 20.84 -4.34 -26.53
N MET A 87 19.67 -4.49 -25.90
CA MET A 87 19.58 -5.04 -24.56
C MET A 87 20.10 -6.48 -24.48
N ALA A 88 20.02 -7.27 -25.55
CA ALA A 88 20.64 -8.59 -25.60
C ALA A 88 22.17 -8.52 -25.50
N ASN A 89 22.82 -7.46 -26.00
CA ASN A 89 24.27 -7.26 -25.78
C ASN A 89 24.56 -6.94 -24.30
N TRP A 90 23.70 -6.17 -23.65
CA TRP A 90 23.80 -5.91 -22.21
C TRP A 90 23.59 -7.17 -21.37
N VAL A 91 22.65 -8.06 -21.75
CA VAL A 91 22.48 -9.38 -21.13
C VAL A 91 23.74 -10.23 -21.31
N ARG A 92 24.32 -10.27 -22.52
CA ARG A 92 25.57 -11.00 -22.78
C ARG A 92 26.75 -10.47 -21.97
N PHE A 93 26.84 -9.15 -21.77
CA PHE A 93 27.84 -8.52 -20.90
C PHE A 93 27.68 -8.96 -19.43
N ASN A 94 26.45 -9.05 -18.95
CA ASN A 94 26.16 -9.49 -17.59
C ASN A 94 26.48 -10.99 -17.38
N LEU A 95 26.06 -11.85 -18.31
CA LEU A 95 26.40 -13.27 -18.32
C LEU A 95 27.91 -13.51 -18.53
N GLY A 96 28.60 -12.58 -19.19
CA GLY A 96 30.07 -12.54 -19.32
C GLY A 96 30.80 -12.02 -18.08
N HIS A 97 30.10 -11.78 -16.97
CA HIS A 97 30.67 -11.30 -15.70
C HIS A 97 31.56 -10.05 -15.84
N GLY A 98 31.07 -9.07 -16.60
CA GLY A 98 31.80 -7.82 -16.86
C GLY A 98 32.62 -7.82 -18.15
N GLU A 99 32.66 -8.93 -18.89
CA GLU A 99 33.30 -9.05 -20.20
C GLU A 99 32.26 -9.04 -21.32
N PHE A 100 32.54 -8.31 -22.41
CA PHE A 100 31.77 -8.37 -23.65
C PHE A 100 32.69 -8.51 -24.85
N LEU A 101 32.46 -9.51 -25.70
CA LEU A 101 33.28 -9.81 -26.89
C LEU A 101 34.80 -9.78 -26.60
N LYS A 102 35.24 -10.40 -25.49
CA LYS A 102 36.64 -10.44 -25.03
C LYS A 102 37.22 -9.11 -24.56
N THR A 103 36.38 -8.11 -24.36
CA THR A 103 36.76 -6.81 -23.78
C THR A 103 36.19 -6.74 -22.36
N GLN A 104 37.08 -6.64 -21.37
CA GLN A 104 36.67 -6.43 -19.98
C GLN A 104 36.26 -4.97 -19.79
N ILE A 105 34.97 -4.72 -19.52
CA ILE A 105 34.45 -3.36 -19.27
C ILE A 105 34.52 -3.02 -17.77
N ILE A 106 34.13 -3.96 -16.90
CA ILE A 106 34.33 -3.91 -15.44
C ILE A 106 34.92 -5.24 -14.99
N SER A 107 35.75 -5.27 -13.95
CA SER A 107 36.33 -6.53 -13.47
C SER A 107 35.28 -7.51 -12.93
N SER A 108 35.51 -8.82 -13.01
CA SER A 108 34.58 -9.82 -12.49
C SER A 108 34.25 -9.64 -10.99
N PRO A 109 35.18 -9.25 -10.10
CA PRO A 109 34.83 -8.91 -8.73
C PRO A 109 33.90 -7.70 -8.60
N GLN A 110 34.04 -6.68 -9.46
CA GLN A 110 33.12 -5.54 -9.47
C GLN A 110 31.73 -5.95 -9.98
N HIS A 111 31.68 -6.81 -11.01
CA HIS A 111 30.42 -7.36 -11.53
C HIS A 111 29.71 -8.22 -10.48
N ALA A 112 30.44 -9.05 -9.74
CA ALA A 112 29.88 -9.91 -8.71
C ALA A 112 29.14 -9.13 -7.60
N GLU A 113 29.57 -7.91 -7.28
CA GLU A 113 28.86 -7.05 -6.32
C GLU A 113 27.48 -6.59 -6.85
N LEU A 114 27.25 -6.57 -8.17
CA LEU A 114 25.94 -6.25 -8.74
C LEU A 114 24.88 -7.30 -8.38
N TRP A 115 25.25 -8.58 -8.38
CA TRP A 115 24.37 -9.72 -8.12
C TRP A 115 24.46 -10.25 -6.68
N LYS A 116 25.27 -9.61 -5.85
CA LYS A 116 25.33 -9.93 -4.43
C LYS A 116 24.12 -9.32 -3.74
N GLN A 117 23.37 -10.16 -3.02
CA GLN A 117 22.27 -9.72 -2.18
C GLN A 117 22.77 -8.71 -1.14
N GLN A 118 22.24 -7.49 -1.20
CA GLN A 118 22.53 -6.42 -0.24
C GLN A 118 21.46 -6.38 0.85
N ILE A 119 20.21 -6.71 0.48
CA ILE A 119 19.05 -6.73 1.37
C ILE A 119 18.10 -7.85 0.93
N GLU A 120 17.41 -8.46 1.88
CA GLU A 120 16.27 -9.33 1.63
C GLU A 120 15.00 -8.46 1.60
N ILE A 121 14.31 -8.40 0.47
CA ILE A 121 13.14 -7.52 0.26
C ILE A 121 11.82 -8.24 0.56
N SER A 122 11.82 -9.56 0.40
CA SER A 122 10.84 -10.49 0.94
C SER A 122 11.59 -11.79 1.21
N PRO A 123 11.07 -12.72 2.01
CA PRO A 123 11.87 -13.89 2.32
C PRO A 123 12.23 -14.61 1.01
N GLY A 124 13.45 -15.13 0.89
CA GLY A 124 13.92 -15.81 -0.32
C GLY A 124 14.07 -14.94 -1.59
N ILE A 125 13.75 -13.64 -1.51
CA ILE A 125 13.95 -12.67 -2.59
C ILE A 125 14.90 -11.58 -2.08
N GLY A 126 16.12 -11.61 -2.62
CA GLY A 126 17.14 -10.60 -2.41
C GLY A 126 17.04 -9.44 -3.39
N TYR A 127 17.64 -8.32 -3.02
CA TYR A 127 17.91 -7.21 -3.92
C TYR A 127 19.41 -6.86 -3.89
N GLY A 128 20.01 -6.81 -5.08
CA GLY A 128 21.38 -6.41 -5.34
C GLY A 128 21.48 -4.95 -5.80
N PHE A 129 22.53 -4.60 -6.55
CA PHE A 129 22.61 -3.27 -7.18
C PHE A 129 21.81 -3.25 -8.49
N GLY A 130 20.51 -2.99 -8.39
CA GLY A 130 19.61 -2.91 -9.55
C GLY A 130 19.06 -4.25 -10.01
N TRP A 131 19.08 -5.27 -9.15
CA TRP A 131 18.65 -6.62 -9.49
C TRP A 131 17.82 -7.26 -8.39
N VAL A 132 16.71 -7.87 -8.77
CA VAL A 132 15.95 -8.82 -7.95
C VAL A 132 16.61 -10.19 -8.10
N LEU A 133 16.87 -10.84 -6.97
CA LEU A 133 17.63 -12.09 -6.87
C LEU A 133 16.76 -13.12 -6.17
N HIS A 134 16.49 -14.25 -6.81
CA HIS A 134 15.69 -15.32 -6.21
C HIS A 134 16.02 -16.67 -6.84
N GLU A 135 15.42 -17.72 -6.32
CA GLU A 135 15.56 -19.09 -6.83
C GLU A 135 14.18 -19.66 -7.14
N ASN A 136 14.07 -20.40 -8.25
CA ASN A 136 12.86 -21.16 -8.60
C ASN A 136 13.25 -22.55 -9.09
N GLY A 137 12.83 -23.60 -8.38
CA GLY A 137 13.12 -24.98 -8.74
C GLY A 137 14.62 -25.31 -8.76
N GLY A 138 15.42 -24.71 -7.86
CA GLY A 138 16.87 -24.89 -7.81
C GLY A 138 17.66 -24.03 -8.81
N MET A 139 16.99 -23.22 -9.65
CA MET A 139 17.64 -22.32 -10.60
C MET A 139 17.71 -20.90 -10.05
N GLN A 140 18.92 -20.33 -10.05
CA GLN A 140 19.13 -18.94 -9.70
C GLN A 140 18.58 -18.03 -10.80
N ILE A 141 17.80 -17.03 -10.41
CA ILE A 141 17.22 -16.04 -11.31
C ILE A 141 17.68 -14.64 -10.88
N VAL A 142 18.20 -13.89 -11.85
CA VAL A 142 18.58 -12.50 -11.71
C VAL A 142 17.76 -11.67 -12.68
N GLU A 143 16.93 -10.77 -12.16
CA GLU A 143 15.97 -10.07 -13.00
C GLU A 143 15.68 -8.63 -12.56
N HIS A 144 15.08 -7.86 -13.46
CA HIS A 144 14.49 -6.58 -13.14
C HIS A 144 13.31 -6.30 -14.08
N GLY A 145 12.24 -5.74 -13.51
CA GLY A 145 11.09 -5.25 -14.27
C GLY A 145 11.19 -3.74 -14.52
N GLY A 146 10.36 -3.23 -15.42
CA GLY A 146 10.18 -1.81 -15.63
C GLY A 146 8.77 -1.54 -16.12
N SER A 147 8.15 -0.49 -15.62
CA SER A 147 6.86 -0.02 -16.10
C SER A 147 6.85 1.49 -16.09
N VAL A 148 6.42 2.07 -17.21
CA VAL A 148 6.07 3.47 -17.37
C VAL A 148 4.71 3.51 -18.06
N ARG A 149 3.99 4.63 -17.97
CA ARG A 149 2.74 4.77 -18.73
C ARG A 149 3.02 4.57 -20.22
N GLY A 150 2.33 3.61 -20.82
CA GLY A 150 2.46 3.22 -22.23
C GLY A 150 3.47 2.11 -22.51
N GLY A 151 4.21 1.59 -21.52
CA GLY A 151 5.13 0.49 -21.79
C GLY A 151 5.66 -0.24 -20.56
N CYS A 152 5.90 -1.53 -20.72
CA CYS A 152 6.50 -2.38 -19.69
C CYS A 152 7.66 -3.19 -20.27
N ALA A 153 8.59 -3.56 -19.40
CA ALA A 153 9.81 -4.28 -19.75
C ALA A 153 10.15 -5.33 -18.68
N LYS A 154 10.77 -6.41 -19.12
CA LYS A 154 11.38 -7.42 -18.25
C LYS A 154 12.74 -7.82 -18.81
N VAL A 155 13.71 -7.95 -17.93
CA VAL A 155 14.98 -8.63 -18.23
C VAL A 155 15.19 -9.68 -17.15
N ALA A 156 15.54 -10.90 -17.55
CA ALA A 156 15.88 -11.96 -16.63
C ALA A 156 17.01 -12.82 -17.19
N MET A 157 17.83 -13.35 -16.28
CA MET A 157 18.97 -14.20 -16.56
C MET A 157 18.96 -15.41 -15.63
N PHE A 158 19.40 -16.53 -16.17
CA PHE A 158 19.65 -17.80 -15.50
C PHE A 158 21.17 -18.04 -15.56
N PRO A 159 21.94 -17.57 -14.56
CA PRO A 159 23.40 -17.52 -14.65
C PRO A 159 24.05 -18.90 -14.80
N THR A 160 23.51 -19.92 -14.13
CA THR A 160 24.03 -21.30 -14.17
C THR A 160 23.92 -21.90 -15.57
N GLU A 161 22.82 -21.61 -16.26
CA GLU A 161 22.50 -22.10 -17.60
C GLU A 161 23.11 -21.23 -18.70
N ASN A 162 23.65 -20.05 -18.33
CA ASN A 162 24.19 -19.04 -19.24
C ASN A 162 23.15 -18.59 -20.28
N ILE A 163 21.91 -18.35 -19.82
CA ILE A 163 20.76 -17.92 -20.63
C ILE A 163 20.23 -16.60 -20.05
N GLY A 164 19.71 -15.74 -20.91
CA GLY A 164 18.95 -14.56 -20.49
C GLY A 164 18.09 -14.05 -21.63
N PHE A 165 17.06 -13.27 -21.28
CA PHE A 165 16.13 -12.69 -22.24
C PHE A 165 15.73 -11.27 -21.87
N VAL A 166 15.19 -10.57 -22.86
CA VAL A 166 14.64 -9.23 -22.73
C VAL A 166 13.27 -9.22 -23.39
N LEU A 167 12.27 -8.74 -22.67
CA LEU A 167 10.92 -8.49 -23.15
C LEU A 167 10.65 -6.99 -23.06
N LEU A 168 10.28 -6.37 -24.19
CA LEU A 168 9.87 -4.97 -24.27
C LEU A 168 8.46 -4.93 -24.87
N MET A 169 7.55 -4.23 -24.19
CA MET A 169 6.15 -4.13 -24.57
C MET A 169 5.70 -2.68 -24.56
N ASN A 170 4.84 -2.31 -25.50
CA ASN A 170 4.31 -0.95 -25.65
C ASN A 170 2.88 -0.84 -25.11
N VAL A 171 2.63 -1.50 -23.98
CA VAL A 171 1.37 -1.48 -23.24
C VAL A 171 1.66 -1.36 -21.74
N THR A 172 0.81 -0.64 -21.02
CA THR A 172 0.88 -0.54 -19.55
C THR A 172 0.35 -1.81 -18.89
N ASN A 173 1.01 -2.29 -17.83
CA ASN A 173 0.51 -3.33 -16.92
C ASN A 173 0.02 -4.64 -17.58
N SER A 174 0.86 -5.25 -18.43
CA SER A 174 0.55 -6.57 -19.00
C SER A 174 0.88 -7.72 -18.04
N PRO A 175 -0.04 -8.67 -17.79
CA PRO A 175 0.23 -9.88 -17.00
C PRO A 175 1.43 -10.69 -17.50
N LEU A 176 1.71 -10.62 -18.80
CA LEU A 176 2.85 -11.28 -19.43
C LEU A 176 4.21 -10.95 -18.76
N VAL A 177 4.36 -9.77 -18.14
CA VAL A 177 5.59 -9.39 -17.44
C VAL A 177 5.92 -10.34 -16.29
N GLU A 178 4.89 -10.85 -15.61
CA GLU A 178 5.02 -11.79 -14.48
C GLU A 178 5.20 -13.23 -14.99
N GLU A 179 4.46 -13.62 -16.02
CA GLU A 179 4.48 -14.99 -16.55
C GLU A 179 5.71 -15.30 -17.42
N CYS A 180 6.33 -14.29 -18.04
CA CYS A 180 7.33 -14.51 -19.08
C CYS A 180 8.56 -15.31 -18.62
N VAL A 181 8.95 -15.20 -17.36
CA VAL A 181 10.11 -15.95 -16.82
C VAL A 181 9.83 -17.45 -16.84
N SER A 182 8.65 -17.87 -16.37
CA SER A 182 8.22 -19.26 -16.39
C SER A 182 8.07 -19.78 -17.83
N ILE A 183 7.40 -19.00 -18.69
CA ILE A 183 7.20 -19.35 -20.11
C ILE A 183 8.55 -19.58 -20.81
N VAL A 184 9.50 -18.65 -20.66
CA VAL A 184 10.82 -18.74 -21.31
C VAL A 184 11.62 -19.90 -20.71
N ARG A 185 11.61 -20.05 -19.38
CA ARG A 185 12.27 -21.16 -18.68
C ARG A 185 11.77 -22.51 -19.21
N GLU A 186 10.47 -22.74 -19.20
CA GLU A 186 9.86 -24.01 -19.64
C GLU A 186 10.11 -24.26 -21.12
N SER A 187 10.01 -23.22 -21.95
CA SER A 187 10.26 -23.33 -23.39
C SER A 187 11.71 -23.69 -23.73
N LEU A 188 12.69 -23.24 -22.94
CA LEU A 188 14.11 -23.44 -23.22
C LEU A 188 14.73 -24.61 -22.46
N LEU A 189 14.25 -24.90 -21.25
CA LEU A 189 14.84 -25.85 -20.31
C LEU A 189 13.93 -27.05 -19.99
N GLY A 190 12.67 -27.02 -20.45
CA GLY A 190 11.67 -28.06 -20.20
C GLY A 190 10.91 -27.87 -18.88
N GLU A 191 9.85 -28.66 -18.71
CA GLU A 191 9.08 -28.72 -17.47
C GLU A 191 9.91 -29.38 -16.35
N ILE A 192 9.82 -28.85 -15.15
CA ILE A 192 10.17 -29.60 -13.94
C ILE A 192 9.03 -30.61 -13.79
N ALA A 193 9.35 -31.91 -13.75
CA ALA A 193 8.35 -32.95 -13.56
C ALA A 193 7.66 -32.77 -12.19
N GLU A 194 6.53 -32.07 -12.17
CA GLU A 194 5.64 -32.06 -11.02
C GLU A 194 4.78 -33.32 -11.07
N ALA A 195 4.60 -33.94 -9.90
CA ALA A 195 3.84 -35.17 -9.78
C ALA A 195 2.37 -34.89 -10.14
N ASN A 196 1.93 -35.37 -11.32
CA ASN A 196 0.52 -35.35 -11.73
C ASN A 196 -0.32 -36.19 -10.74
N ILE A 197 -1.12 -35.51 -9.93
CA ILE A 197 -2.15 -36.13 -9.09
C ILE A 197 -3.41 -36.31 -9.96
N ASP A 198 -4.07 -37.47 -9.85
CA ASP A 198 -5.31 -37.73 -10.59
C ASP A 198 -6.38 -36.71 -10.18
N SER A 199 -7.01 -36.04 -11.15
CA SER A 199 -8.08 -35.04 -10.94
C SER A 199 -9.22 -35.50 -10.02
N SER A 200 -9.47 -36.81 -9.91
CA SER A 200 -10.47 -37.38 -9.01
C SER A 200 -10.06 -37.34 -7.53
N GLU A 201 -8.76 -37.33 -7.24
CA GLU A 201 -8.21 -37.20 -5.88
C GLU A 201 -8.26 -35.76 -5.35
N LEU A 202 -8.46 -34.78 -6.23
CA LEU A 202 -8.53 -33.35 -5.88
C LEU A 202 -9.93 -32.89 -5.47
N ALA A 203 -10.97 -33.61 -5.90
CA ALA A 203 -12.38 -33.23 -5.66
C ALA A 203 -12.73 -32.96 -4.19
N PRO A 204 -12.20 -33.69 -3.19
CA PRO A 204 -12.50 -33.41 -1.78
C PRO A 204 -12.06 -32.03 -1.29
N TYR A 205 -11.02 -31.45 -1.90
CA TYR A 205 -10.43 -30.18 -1.49
C TYR A 205 -11.11 -28.95 -2.11
N VAL A 206 -11.79 -29.13 -3.24
CA VAL A 206 -12.50 -28.06 -3.96
C VAL A 206 -13.71 -27.58 -3.15
N GLY A 207 -13.82 -26.27 -2.93
CA GLY A 207 -14.92 -25.68 -2.19
C GLY A 207 -14.59 -24.32 -1.57
N THR A 208 -15.56 -23.82 -0.79
CA THR A 208 -15.49 -22.53 -0.12
C THR A 208 -14.97 -22.67 1.31
N TYR A 209 -14.07 -21.77 1.70
CA TYR A 209 -13.49 -21.66 3.03
C TYR A 209 -13.64 -20.22 3.53
N ILE A 210 -13.88 -20.04 4.82
CA ILE A 210 -14.20 -18.73 5.39
C ILE A 210 -13.00 -18.21 6.15
N GLY A 211 -12.47 -17.06 5.72
CA GLY A 211 -11.40 -16.34 6.40
C GLY A 211 -11.95 -15.30 7.36
N ASN A 212 -11.57 -15.39 8.64
CA ASN A 212 -11.93 -14.42 9.66
C ASN A 212 -10.68 -14.02 10.48
N PHE A 213 -9.72 -13.37 9.82
CA PHE A 213 -8.43 -12.98 10.38
C PHE A 213 -7.88 -11.72 9.71
N ALA A 214 -7.10 -10.94 10.46
CA ALA A 214 -6.51 -9.68 9.98
C ALA A 214 -7.56 -8.75 9.34
N SER A 215 -7.41 -8.41 8.06
CA SER A 215 -8.37 -7.59 7.31
C SER A 215 -9.53 -8.38 6.70
N PHE A 216 -9.53 -9.71 6.79
CA PHE A 216 -10.59 -10.56 6.27
C PHE A 216 -11.65 -10.77 7.34
N ASP A 217 -12.85 -10.22 7.12
CA ASP A 217 -14.04 -10.44 7.94
C ASP A 217 -15.05 -11.26 7.13
N ASN A 218 -15.25 -12.52 7.54
CA ASN A 218 -16.08 -13.50 6.82
C ASN A 218 -15.79 -13.57 5.31
N ALA A 219 -14.53 -13.40 4.94
CA ALA A 219 -14.12 -13.35 3.54
C ALA A 219 -14.10 -14.76 2.91
N ILE A 220 -14.44 -14.84 1.63
CA ILE A 220 -14.66 -16.10 0.92
C ILE A 220 -13.40 -16.54 0.17
N PHE A 221 -12.71 -17.55 0.67
CA PHE A 221 -11.61 -18.21 -0.02
C PHE A 221 -12.13 -19.40 -0.82
N THR A 222 -11.80 -19.49 -2.10
CA THR A 222 -12.32 -20.57 -2.97
C THR A 222 -11.17 -21.44 -3.47
N VAL A 223 -11.19 -22.73 -3.13
CA VAL A 223 -10.28 -23.70 -3.74
C VAL A 223 -10.96 -24.32 -4.95
N GLN A 224 -10.29 -24.27 -6.10
CA GLN A 224 -10.78 -24.82 -7.37
C GLN A 224 -9.73 -25.73 -8.03
N ASN A 225 -10.20 -26.67 -8.85
CA ASN A 225 -9.33 -27.48 -9.70
C ASN A 225 -9.10 -26.72 -11.02
N LYS A 226 -7.85 -26.39 -11.29
CA LYS A 226 -7.39 -25.73 -12.51
C LYS A 226 -6.46 -26.68 -13.25
N ASP A 227 -6.94 -27.27 -14.34
CA ASP A 227 -6.15 -28.11 -15.25
C ASP A 227 -5.39 -29.28 -14.58
N GLY A 228 -5.88 -29.82 -13.47
CA GLY A 228 -5.26 -30.95 -12.76
C GLY A 228 -4.39 -30.54 -11.56
N THR A 229 -4.31 -29.25 -11.23
CA THR A 229 -3.73 -28.72 -9.99
C THR A 229 -4.80 -27.99 -9.17
N LEU A 230 -4.57 -27.81 -7.86
CA LEU A 230 -5.43 -26.95 -7.05
C LEU A 230 -5.01 -25.49 -7.21
N ALA A 231 -5.97 -24.58 -7.21
CA ALA A 231 -5.73 -23.15 -7.13
C ALA A 231 -6.62 -22.55 -6.03
N LEU A 232 -6.06 -21.62 -5.26
CA LEU A 232 -6.74 -20.89 -4.20
C LEU A 232 -7.03 -19.47 -4.66
N ASP A 233 -8.30 -19.13 -4.75
CA ASP A 233 -8.77 -17.76 -4.90
C ASP A 233 -8.75 -17.08 -3.53
N VAL A 234 -7.98 -15.99 -3.44
CA VAL A 234 -7.85 -15.18 -2.23
C VAL A 234 -8.61 -13.87 -2.46
N PRO A 235 -9.55 -13.49 -1.58
CA PRO A 235 -10.35 -12.28 -1.72
C PRO A 235 -9.51 -11.03 -1.99
N ASP A 236 -9.98 -10.20 -2.94
CA ASP A 236 -9.34 -8.95 -3.35
C ASP A 236 -7.88 -9.12 -3.83
N GLN A 237 -7.51 -10.35 -4.22
CA GLN A 237 -6.21 -10.70 -4.77
C GLN A 237 -6.39 -11.54 -6.05
N MET A 238 -5.30 -12.14 -6.52
CA MET A 238 -5.31 -13.02 -7.68
C MET A 238 -5.54 -14.49 -7.29
N LEU A 239 -5.82 -15.31 -8.29
CA LEU A 239 -5.88 -16.76 -8.14
C LEU A 239 -4.46 -17.35 -8.02
N TYR A 240 -4.17 -18.01 -6.91
CA TYR A 240 -2.87 -18.63 -6.66
C TYR A 240 -2.89 -20.13 -6.98
N GLU A 241 -2.09 -20.54 -7.95
CA GLU A 241 -1.89 -21.96 -8.24
C GLU A 241 -1.07 -22.63 -7.12
N LEU A 242 -1.41 -23.87 -6.77
CA LEU A 242 -0.79 -24.64 -5.70
C LEU A 242 0.01 -25.81 -6.28
N LYS A 243 1.26 -25.95 -5.83
CA LYS A 243 2.09 -27.13 -6.05
C LYS A 243 1.47 -28.34 -5.37
N SER A 244 1.72 -29.53 -5.91
CA SER A 244 1.42 -30.79 -5.25
C SER A 244 1.99 -30.81 -3.82
N PRO A 245 1.32 -31.46 -2.85
CA PRO A 245 1.70 -31.39 -1.46
C PRO A 245 3.09 -32.00 -1.25
N GLY A 246 3.91 -31.31 -0.47
CA GLY A 246 5.20 -31.83 -0.02
C GLY A 246 5.05 -33.01 0.95
N GLU A 247 6.18 -33.59 1.37
CA GLU A 247 6.20 -34.64 2.41
C GLU A 247 5.62 -34.17 3.76
N ASP A 248 5.59 -32.86 3.99
CA ASP A 248 4.97 -32.21 5.14
C ASP A 248 3.45 -32.03 5.03
N GLY A 249 2.85 -32.49 3.92
CA GLY A 249 1.43 -32.39 3.65
C GLY A 249 0.95 -31.00 3.23
N LYS A 250 1.87 -30.06 2.96
CA LYS A 250 1.54 -28.69 2.57
C LYS A 250 1.63 -28.48 1.07
N TRP A 251 0.65 -27.76 0.54
CA TRP A 251 0.53 -27.31 -0.84
C TRP A 251 1.06 -25.88 -0.92
N TYR A 252 2.28 -25.72 -1.44
CA TYR A 252 2.93 -24.42 -1.55
C TYR A 252 2.37 -23.65 -2.75
N PHE A 253 2.34 -22.31 -2.67
CA PHE A 253 1.97 -21.50 -3.82
C PHE A 253 3.01 -21.69 -4.94
N ALA A 254 2.58 -21.85 -6.18
CA ALA A 254 3.48 -22.09 -7.32
C ALA A 254 4.52 -20.95 -7.47
N MET A 255 4.09 -19.72 -7.17
CA MET A 255 4.95 -18.53 -7.21
C MET A 255 5.86 -18.35 -5.98
N THR A 256 5.65 -19.08 -4.88
CA THR A 256 6.45 -18.93 -3.65
C THR A 256 6.36 -20.13 -2.71
N ASP A 257 7.51 -20.57 -2.16
CA ASP A 257 7.57 -21.63 -1.15
C ASP A 257 7.34 -21.12 0.28
N GLN A 258 6.80 -19.92 0.45
CA GLN A 258 6.62 -19.28 1.77
C GLN A 258 5.19 -19.16 2.21
N VAL A 259 4.29 -19.22 1.24
CA VAL A 259 2.86 -19.36 1.48
C VAL A 259 2.50 -20.77 1.09
N ALA A 260 1.86 -21.47 2.02
CA ALA A 260 1.38 -22.80 1.76
C ALA A 260 0.01 -22.97 2.37
N VAL A 261 -0.73 -23.95 1.89
CA VAL A 261 -1.96 -24.39 2.53
C VAL A 261 -1.89 -25.87 2.89
N SER A 262 -2.60 -26.26 3.93
CA SER A 262 -2.92 -27.66 4.19
C SER A 262 -4.42 -27.79 4.44
N PHE A 263 -4.92 -29.01 4.43
CA PHE A 263 -6.34 -29.27 4.59
C PHE A 263 -6.58 -30.17 5.80
N ASP A 264 -7.44 -29.72 6.70
CA ASP A 264 -7.86 -30.50 7.86
C ASP A 264 -8.99 -31.46 7.46
N ARG A 265 -8.95 -32.67 8.03
CA ARG A 265 -9.96 -33.71 7.81
C ARG A 265 -10.59 -34.17 9.12
N ASP A 266 -11.87 -34.53 9.07
CA ASP A 266 -12.56 -35.19 10.18
C ASP A 266 -12.24 -36.70 10.25
N ASP A 267 -12.80 -37.38 11.27
CA ASP A 267 -12.62 -38.83 11.49
C ASP A 267 -13.14 -39.70 10.33
N ASP A 268 -14.10 -39.17 9.55
CA ASP A 268 -14.66 -39.83 8.36
C ASP A 268 -13.84 -39.51 7.09
N GLY A 269 -12.80 -38.70 7.20
CA GLY A 269 -11.89 -38.31 6.14
C GLY A 269 -12.39 -37.16 5.26
N ASN A 270 -13.48 -36.48 5.60
CA ASN A 270 -13.97 -35.32 4.85
C ASN A 270 -13.10 -34.10 5.13
N VAL A 271 -12.83 -33.28 4.11
CA VAL A 271 -12.11 -32.01 4.29
C VAL A 271 -13.05 -31.00 4.95
N VAL A 272 -12.69 -30.56 6.15
CA VAL A 272 -13.49 -29.70 7.03
C VAL A 272 -12.92 -28.29 7.17
N GLY A 273 -11.68 -28.07 6.75
CA GLY A 273 -11.05 -26.76 6.81
C GLY A 273 -9.75 -26.70 6.01
N LEU A 274 -9.26 -25.48 5.84
CA LEU A 274 -8.00 -25.14 5.21
C LEU A 274 -7.14 -24.39 6.23
N LYS A 275 -5.85 -24.68 6.29
CA LYS A 275 -4.87 -23.89 7.04
C LYS A 275 -3.96 -23.16 6.07
N MET A 276 -3.82 -21.85 6.22
CA MET A 276 -2.87 -21.05 5.44
C MET A 276 -1.65 -20.71 6.30
N TYR A 277 -0.46 -21.02 5.80
CA TYR A 277 0.81 -20.75 6.45
C TYR A 277 1.47 -19.55 5.77
N GLN A 278 1.71 -18.47 6.50
CA GLN A 278 2.37 -17.28 5.95
C GLN A 278 3.10 -16.54 7.06
N ALA A 279 4.33 -16.08 6.78
CA ALA A 279 5.15 -15.29 7.71
C ALA A 279 5.35 -15.95 9.10
N GLY A 280 5.39 -17.29 9.16
CA GLY A 280 5.51 -18.04 10.42
C GLY A 280 4.22 -18.14 11.24
N MET A 281 3.09 -17.69 10.70
CA MET A 281 1.76 -17.80 11.28
C MET A 281 0.94 -18.88 10.58
N THR A 282 -0.05 -19.44 11.29
CA THR A 282 -1.00 -20.42 10.74
C THR A 282 -2.43 -19.89 10.91
N PHE A 283 -3.10 -19.58 9.80
CA PHE A 283 -4.47 -19.12 9.77
C PHE A 283 -5.40 -20.31 9.51
N GLU A 284 -6.39 -20.54 10.36
CA GLU A 284 -7.40 -21.59 10.16
C GLU A 284 -8.63 -21.00 9.46
N LEU A 285 -9.06 -21.64 8.37
CA LEU A 285 -10.21 -21.26 7.57
C LEU A 285 -11.19 -22.44 7.52
N PRO A 286 -12.28 -22.43 8.32
CA PRO A 286 -13.28 -23.49 8.27
C PRO A 286 -13.93 -23.54 6.88
N ARG A 287 -14.26 -24.76 6.44
CA ARG A 287 -15.03 -24.94 5.21
C ARG A 287 -16.46 -24.46 5.41
N GLU A 288 -17.03 -23.80 4.41
CA GLU A 288 -18.40 -23.30 4.46
C GLU A 288 -19.39 -24.42 4.85
N GLY A 289 -20.28 -24.13 5.80
CA GLY A 289 -21.27 -25.07 6.31
C GLY A 289 -20.75 -26.08 7.33
N VAL A 290 -19.45 -26.06 7.65
CA VAL A 290 -18.88 -26.86 8.75
C VAL A 290 -18.92 -26.05 10.04
N GLU A 291 -19.58 -26.60 11.06
CA GLU A 291 -19.58 -26.02 12.40
C GLU A 291 -18.36 -26.51 13.19
N ILE A 292 -17.58 -25.58 13.75
CA ILE A 292 -16.40 -25.92 14.55
C ILE A 292 -16.84 -26.57 15.86
N ALA A 293 -16.28 -27.74 16.16
CA ALA A 293 -16.61 -28.50 17.34
C ALA A 293 -16.35 -27.71 18.64
N VAL A 294 -17.25 -27.86 19.60
CA VAL A 294 -17.09 -27.29 20.94
C VAL A 294 -15.99 -28.05 21.68
N GLU A 295 -14.83 -27.41 21.85
CA GLU A 295 -13.67 -28.00 22.54
C GLU A 295 -13.79 -27.90 24.07
N ILE A 296 -14.37 -26.80 24.55
CA ILE A 296 -14.70 -26.54 25.96
C ILE A 296 -16.16 -26.09 26.00
N PRO A 297 -17.01 -26.63 26.89
CA PRO A 297 -18.40 -26.20 27.01
C PRO A 297 -18.50 -24.68 27.16
N LEU A 298 -19.34 -24.03 26.35
CA LEU A 298 -19.43 -22.56 26.30
C LEU A 298 -19.78 -21.95 27.67
N GLU A 299 -20.53 -22.65 28.51
CA GLU A 299 -20.82 -22.26 29.89
C GLU A 299 -19.56 -22.14 30.76
N GLU A 300 -18.56 -22.99 30.54
CA GLU A 300 -17.27 -22.92 31.23
C GLU A 300 -16.41 -21.75 30.73
N LEU A 301 -16.58 -21.35 29.46
CA LEU A 301 -15.87 -20.21 28.88
C LEU A 301 -16.40 -18.85 29.37
N LYS A 302 -17.66 -18.77 29.81
CA LYS A 302 -18.31 -17.52 30.25
C LYS A 302 -17.51 -16.76 31.30
N ARG A 303 -16.87 -17.48 32.23
CA ARG A 303 -16.07 -16.85 33.31
C ARG A 303 -14.88 -16.04 32.80
N TYR A 304 -14.36 -16.35 31.61
CA TYR A 304 -13.23 -15.62 31.01
C TYR A 304 -13.68 -14.35 30.25
N LEU A 305 -14.93 -14.28 29.83
CA LEU A 305 -15.44 -13.21 28.97
C LEU A 305 -15.49 -11.88 29.70
N GLY A 306 -15.06 -10.80 29.04
CA GLY A 306 -15.08 -9.46 29.62
C GLY A 306 -14.05 -8.52 29.01
N LYS A 307 -14.05 -7.27 29.47
CA LYS A 307 -13.07 -6.26 29.06
C LYS A 307 -11.92 -6.18 30.04
N PHE A 308 -10.71 -6.13 29.51
CA PHE A 308 -9.48 -6.07 30.28
C PHE A 308 -8.62 -4.90 29.80
N HIS A 309 -7.88 -4.29 30.70
CA HIS A 309 -7.02 -3.14 30.44
C HIS A 309 -5.63 -3.35 31.01
N SER A 310 -4.62 -2.92 30.28
CA SER A 310 -3.24 -2.88 30.75
C SER A 310 -2.83 -1.44 30.99
N ASP A 311 -2.61 -1.07 32.26
CA ASP A 311 -2.09 0.26 32.62
C ASP A 311 -0.69 0.51 32.02
N GLU A 312 0.10 -0.55 31.82
CA GLU A 312 1.45 -0.46 31.25
C GLU A 312 1.42 -0.08 29.77
N LEU A 313 0.44 -0.58 29.02
CA LEU A 313 0.30 -0.35 27.59
C LEU A 313 -0.70 0.77 27.25
N ASP A 314 -1.53 1.17 28.22
CA ASP A 314 -2.70 2.02 28.03
C ASP A 314 -3.66 1.44 26.96
N GLU A 315 -3.79 0.11 26.93
CA GLU A 315 -4.57 -0.63 25.93
C GLU A 315 -5.68 -1.44 26.60
N SER A 316 -6.84 -1.50 25.95
CA SER A 316 -7.96 -2.37 26.36
C SER A 316 -8.23 -3.44 25.31
N THR A 317 -8.60 -4.64 25.76
CA THR A 317 -8.96 -5.77 24.90
C THR A 317 -10.17 -6.51 25.49
N THR A 318 -10.87 -7.28 24.65
CA THR A 318 -12.06 -8.02 25.07
C THR A 318 -11.84 -9.51 24.88
N VAL A 319 -12.06 -10.29 25.93
CA VAL A 319 -12.13 -11.74 25.82
C VAL A 319 -13.53 -12.11 25.37
N VAL A 320 -13.64 -12.78 24.23
CA VAL A 320 -14.88 -13.15 23.52
C VAL A 320 -14.91 -14.64 23.20
N ILE A 321 -16.05 -15.13 22.72
CA ILE A 321 -16.14 -16.45 22.08
C ILE A 321 -16.23 -16.24 20.58
N GLN A 322 -15.30 -16.82 19.83
CA GLN A 322 -15.33 -16.87 18.37
C GLN A 322 -15.20 -18.33 17.95
N ASN A 323 -16.01 -18.77 16.98
CA ASN A 323 -15.98 -20.15 16.47
C ASN A 323 -16.05 -21.23 17.57
N ASN A 324 -16.92 -21.06 18.57
CA ASN A 324 -17.03 -21.94 19.75
C ASN A 324 -15.75 -22.06 20.61
N ARG A 325 -14.78 -21.15 20.44
CA ARG A 325 -13.49 -21.13 21.13
C ARG A 325 -13.29 -19.83 21.90
N LEU A 326 -12.43 -19.86 22.91
CA LEU A 326 -12.00 -18.65 23.61
C LEU A 326 -11.11 -17.81 22.69
N ALA A 327 -11.40 -16.53 22.59
CA ALA A 327 -10.64 -15.61 21.78
C ALA A 327 -10.44 -14.26 22.46
N ILE A 328 -9.43 -13.51 22.04
CA ILE A 328 -9.13 -12.17 22.53
C ILE A 328 -9.17 -11.21 21.35
N ASP A 329 -10.16 -10.33 21.36
CA ASP A 329 -10.30 -9.23 20.42
C ASP A 329 -9.39 -8.07 20.83
N VAL A 330 -8.31 -7.90 20.08
CA VAL A 330 -7.35 -6.80 20.25
C VAL A 330 -7.72 -5.67 19.27
N PRO A 331 -8.19 -4.51 19.77
CA PRO A 331 -8.71 -3.46 18.91
C PRO A 331 -7.69 -2.96 17.87
N ASN A 332 -8.15 -2.83 16.62
CA ASN A 332 -7.35 -2.45 15.45
C ASN A 332 -6.26 -3.47 15.04
N GLN A 333 -6.28 -4.69 15.55
CA GLN A 333 -5.41 -5.77 15.09
C GLN A 333 -6.23 -6.91 14.50
N MET A 334 -6.62 -7.87 15.34
CA MET A 334 -7.41 -9.02 14.97
C MET A 334 -7.93 -9.71 16.23
N VAL A 335 -8.84 -10.66 16.05
CA VAL A 335 -9.28 -11.58 17.10
C VAL A 335 -8.35 -12.79 17.13
N PHE A 336 -7.68 -13.00 18.27
CA PHE A 336 -6.76 -14.13 18.46
C PHE A 336 -7.50 -15.29 19.13
N GLU A 337 -7.65 -16.42 18.44
CA GLU A 337 -8.21 -17.64 19.02
C GLU A 337 -7.15 -18.46 19.75
N PHE A 338 -7.54 -19.13 20.82
CA PHE A 338 -6.63 -19.91 21.66
C PHE A 338 -7.05 -21.39 21.72
N ASN A 339 -6.05 -22.26 21.83
CA ASN A 339 -6.24 -23.66 22.17
C ASN A 339 -6.67 -23.79 23.65
N PRO A 340 -7.38 -24.87 24.03
CA PRO A 340 -7.61 -25.24 25.42
C PRO A 340 -6.32 -25.16 26.25
N PRO A 341 -6.41 -24.77 27.54
CA PRO A 341 -5.24 -24.54 28.36
C PRO A 341 -4.42 -25.83 28.49
N ASN A 342 -3.10 -25.69 28.45
CA ASN A 342 -2.19 -26.79 28.70
C ASN A 342 -2.12 -27.15 30.21
N GLU A 343 -1.27 -28.12 30.57
CA GLU A 343 -1.11 -28.56 31.97
C GLU A 343 -0.66 -27.44 32.92
N ASP A 344 -0.02 -26.39 32.41
CA ASP A 344 0.45 -25.21 33.15
C ASP A 344 -0.61 -24.08 33.20
N GLY A 345 -1.82 -24.34 32.68
CA GLY A 345 -2.91 -23.37 32.62
C GLY A 345 -2.72 -22.26 31.57
N GLU A 346 -1.77 -22.42 30.64
CA GLU A 346 -1.53 -21.47 29.56
C GLU A 346 -2.39 -21.81 28.34
N TRP A 347 -3.10 -20.81 27.83
CA TRP A 347 -3.84 -20.86 26.58
C TRP A 347 -2.90 -20.42 25.46
N VAL A 348 -2.61 -21.32 24.53
CA VAL A 348 -1.66 -21.07 23.43
C VAL A 348 -2.43 -20.57 22.21
N CYS A 349 -2.02 -19.44 21.64
CA CYS A 349 -2.65 -18.89 20.45
C CYS A 349 -2.54 -19.86 19.27
N ARG A 350 -3.64 -20.04 18.54
CA ARG A 350 -3.68 -20.93 17.37
C ARG A 350 -2.85 -20.39 16.20
N LEU A 351 -2.75 -19.06 16.10
CA LEU A 351 -2.00 -18.38 15.06
C LEU A 351 -0.48 -18.62 15.16
N THR A 352 0.04 -18.66 16.39
CA THR A 352 1.46 -18.84 16.69
C THR A 352 1.66 -19.31 18.14
N ASP A 353 2.61 -20.22 18.35
CA ASP A 353 3.00 -20.72 19.68
C ASP A 353 3.73 -19.67 20.55
N LYS A 354 4.17 -18.58 19.93
CA LYS A 354 4.85 -17.46 20.59
C LYS A 354 3.92 -16.62 21.45
N LEU A 355 2.61 -16.65 21.18
CA LEU A 355 1.60 -15.90 21.91
C LEU A 355 0.83 -16.85 22.83
N ARG A 356 0.87 -16.58 24.13
CA ARG A 356 0.16 -17.36 25.14
C ARG A 356 -0.52 -16.43 26.13
N VAL A 357 -1.61 -16.88 26.73
CA VAL A 357 -2.25 -16.16 27.83
C VAL A 357 -2.45 -17.06 29.04
N ARG A 358 -2.24 -16.51 30.23
CA ARG A 358 -2.56 -17.19 31.50
C ARG A 358 -3.53 -16.32 32.27
N PHE A 359 -4.72 -16.84 32.53
CA PHE A 359 -5.71 -16.13 33.34
C PHE A 359 -5.35 -16.19 34.83
N ILE A 360 -5.65 -15.09 35.52
CA ILE A 360 -5.43 -14.94 36.95
C ILE A 360 -6.80 -14.95 37.62
N GLU A 361 -6.98 -15.83 38.58
CA GLU A 361 -8.22 -16.01 39.33
C GLU A 361 -8.04 -15.55 40.78
N ASP A 362 -9.11 -15.04 41.39
CA ASP A 362 -9.14 -14.76 42.84
C ASP A 362 -9.57 -15.99 43.65
N ASP A 363 -9.63 -15.84 44.98
CA ASP A 363 -10.02 -16.91 45.91
C ASP A 363 -11.46 -17.44 45.69
N ASN A 364 -12.28 -16.78 44.86
CA ASN A 364 -13.64 -17.18 44.50
C ASN A 364 -13.73 -17.72 43.05
N GLU A 365 -12.60 -18.05 42.42
CA GLU A 365 -12.50 -18.55 41.04
C GLU A 365 -12.98 -17.52 39.99
N LEU A 366 -13.07 -16.24 40.35
CA LEU A 366 -13.36 -15.17 39.40
C LEU A 366 -12.06 -14.75 38.70
N VAL A 367 -12.06 -14.81 37.37
CA VAL A 367 -10.94 -14.33 36.56
C VAL A 367 -10.83 -12.81 36.75
N THR A 368 -9.77 -12.33 37.38
CA THR A 368 -9.53 -10.90 37.67
C THR A 368 -8.60 -10.23 36.68
N GLY A 369 -7.89 -11.02 35.88
CA GLY A 369 -6.96 -10.52 34.87
C GLY A 369 -6.36 -11.66 34.05
N PHE A 370 -5.42 -11.33 33.18
CA PHE A 370 -4.54 -12.30 32.54
C PHE A 370 -3.16 -11.73 32.24
N GLU A 371 -2.19 -12.63 32.19
CA GLU A 371 -0.85 -12.41 31.65
C GLU A 371 -0.88 -12.69 30.15
N PHE A 372 -0.48 -11.71 29.35
CA PHE A 372 -0.23 -11.88 27.91
C PHE A 372 1.27 -12.09 27.71
N ILE A 373 1.63 -13.24 27.14
CA ILE A 373 3.00 -13.75 27.06
C ILE A 373 3.43 -13.79 25.60
N GLU A 374 4.47 -13.03 25.26
CA GLU A 374 5.07 -13.01 23.93
C GLU A 374 6.52 -13.52 24.01
N GLY A 375 6.79 -14.68 23.41
CA GLY A 375 8.09 -15.33 23.50
C GLY A 375 8.36 -15.93 24.88
N THR A 376 9.58 -15.78 25.41
CA THR A 376 10.00 -16.40 26.69
C THR A 376 10.16 -15.41 27.84
N THR A 377 10.22 -14.11 27.57
CA THR A 377 10.58 -13.09 28.57
C THR A 377 9.66 -11.87 28.60
N ASN A 378 8.72 -11.74 27.65
CA ASN A 378 7.85 -10.57 27.57
C ASN A 378 6.48 -10.92 28.16
N PHE A 379 6.11 -10.27 29.27
CA PHE A 379 4.86 -10.48 29.99
C PHE A 379 4.17 -9.14 30.14
N ARG A 380 2.92 -9.05 29.70
CA ARG A 380 2.07 -7.86 29.84
C ARG A 380 0.86 -8.22 30.69
N MET A 381 0.56 -7.38 31.67
CA MET A 381 -0.56 -7.63 32.59
C MET A 381 -1.81 -6.90 32.15
N PHE A 382 -2.92 -7.62 32.07
CA PHE A 382 -4.24 -7.08 31.80
C PHE A 382 -5.17 -7.34 32.99
N GLN A 383 -5.75 -6.30 33.55
CA GLN A 383 -6.71 -6.38 34.64
C GLN A 383 -8.13 -6.22 34.11
N ARG A 384 -9.06 -7.00 34.66
CA ARG A 384 -10.47 -6.92 34.26
C ARG A 384 -11.07 -5.58 34.71
N VAL A 385 -11.65 -4.85 33.78
CA VAL A 385 -12.27 -3.53 34.03
C VAL A 385 -13.80 -3.63 34.11
N VAL A 386 -14.41 -4.62 33.46
CA VAL A 386 -15.86 -4.85 33.48
C VAL A 386 -16.16 -6.32 33.79
N ILE A 387 -17.00 -6.56 34.80
CA ILE A 387 -17.63 -7.86 35.09
C ILE A 387 -19.07 -7.76 34.57
N SER A 388 -19.41 -8.39 33.45
CA SER A 388 -20.82 -8.63 33.13
C SER A 388 -21.03 -9.65 32.02
N ASP A 389 -21.97 -10.55 32.27
CA ASP A 389 -22.61 -11.54 31.37
C ASP A 389 -23.41 -10.95 30.19
N ASP A 390 -23.21 -9.67 29.86
CA ASP A 390 -23.96 -8.98 28.82
C ASP A 390 -23.03 -8.45 27.72
N ILE A 391 -22.67 -9.35 26.79
CA ILE A 391 -22.39 -8.91 25.42
C ILE A 391 -23.49 -9.50 24.54
N ALA A 392 -24.64 -8.84 24.60
CA ALA A 392 -25.64 -8.87 23.56
C ALA A 392 -26.18 -7.44 23.41
N SER A 393 -25.73 -6.76 22.34
CA SER A 393 -26.30 -5.52 21.78
C SER A 393 -26.51 -4.34 22.74
N LYS A 394 -25.84 -3.21 22.49
CA LYS A 394 -26.50 -1.90 22.37
C LYS A 394 -25.52 -0.77 22.04
N ASN A 395 -25.84 -0.14 20.91
CA ASN A 395 -25.69 1.29 20.67
C ASN A 395 -25.92 2.10 21.95
N ASN A 396 -24.88 2.75 22.43
CA ASN A 396 -25.00 4.05 23.08
C ASN A 396 -23.94 4.93 22.43
N GLY A 397 -24.37 5.60 21.36
CA GLY A 397 -23.56 6.48 20.54
C GLY A 397 -23.10 7.72 21.30
N SER A 398 -21.92 8.18 20.92
CA SER A 398 -21.42 9.52 21.19
C SER A 398 -22.40 10.57 20.68
N ASP A 399 -22.74 11.54 21.55
CA ASP A 399 -23.71 12.60 21.27
C ASP A 399 -23.11 13.66 20.32
N LEU A 400 -22.98 13.34 19.03
CA LEU A 400 -22.54 14.30 18.00
C LEU A 400 -23.49 15.48 17.86
N ASP A 401 -24.78 15.27 18.16
CA ASP A 401 -25.80 16.31 18.07
C ASP A 401 -25.53 17.45 19.06
N SER A 402 -24.91 17.14 20.22
CA SER A 402 -24.50 18.15 21.22
C SER A 402 -23.54 19.21 20.67
N PHE A 403 -22.76 18.90 19.64
CA PHE A 403 -21.80 19.85 19.05
C PHE A 403 -22.40 20.80 18.03
N GLY A 404 -23.69 20.62 17.67
CA GLY A 404 -24.43 21.52 16.79
C GLY A 404 -23.82 21.63 15.39
N LEU A 405 -23.42 20.51 14.78
CA LEU A 405 -22.76 20.49 13.47
C LEU A 405 -23.57 21.19 12.37
N GLU A 406 -24.90 21.06 12.36
CA GLU A 406 -25.78 21.80 11.44
C GLU A 406 -25.64 23.34 11.56
N LYS A 407 -25.44 23.84 12.79
CA LYS A 407 -25.19 25.27 13.02
C LYS A 407 -23.82 25.67 12.52
N ARG A 408 -22.82 24.79 12.64
CA ARG A 408 -21.48 25.02 12.06
C ARG A 408 -21.54 25.05 10.55
N GLN A 409 -22.32 24.16 9.91
CA GLN A 409 -22.55 24.20 8.47
C GLN A 409 -23.16 25.54 8.05
N THR A 410 -24.21 25.97 8.75
CA THR A 410 -24.85 27.28 8.47
C THR A 410 -23.87 28.44 8.62
N ALA A 411 -22.99 28.39 9.63
CA ALA A 411 -21.96 29.39 9.85
C ALA A 411 -20.86 29.35 8.77
N LEU A 412 -20.47 28.16 8.32
CA LEU A 412 -19.52 27.93 7.23
C LEU A 412 -20.03 28.50 5.91
N ASP A 413 -21.28 28.19 5.55
CA ASP A 413 -21.94 28.72 4.35
C ASP A 413 -22.00 30.26 4.39
N ALA A 414 -22.17 30.84 5.57
CA ALA A 414 -22.20 32.28 5.80
C ALA A 414 -20.81 32.97 5.77
N LEU A 415 -19.70 32.21 5.75
CA LEU A 415 -18.36 32.78 5.56
C LEU A 415 -18.12 33.22 4.11
N GLY A 416 -18.91 32.72 3.15
CA GLY A 416 -18.68 32.94 1.72
C GLY A 416 -17.33 32.39 1.27
N CYS A 417 -16.75 33.00 0.25
CA CYS A 417 -15.38 32.67 -0.19
C CYS A 417 -14.35 33.10 0.87
N VAL A 418 -13.44 32.19 1.21
CA VAL A 418 -12.41 32.38 2.23
C VAL A 418 -11.03 32.24 1.59
N SER A 419 -10.16 33.25 1.77
CA SER A 419 -8.75 33.14 1.42
C SER A 419 -7.92 32.79 2.66
N PHE A 420 -6.85 32.04 2.45
CA PHE A 420 -5.85 31.76 3.47
C PHE A 420 -4.47 32.04 2.93
N GLU A 421 -3.62 32.63 3.77
CA GLU A 421 -2.19 32.80 3.49
C GLU A 421 -1.39 32.12 4.58
N GLY A 422 -0.32 31.42 4.19
CA GLY A 422 0.49 30.66 5.12
C GLY A 422 1.79 30.14 4.53
N THR A 423 2.31 29.10 5.18
CA THR A 423 3.52 28.40 4.79
C THR A 423 3.26 26.91 4.64
N VAL A 424 4.03 26.28 3.76
CA VAL A 424 4.09 24.82 3.62
C VAL A 424 5.49 24.32 4.00
N LYS A 425 5.57 23.13 4.57
CA LYS A 425 6.81 22.39 4.78
C LYS A 425 6.63 20.94 4.36
N MET A 426 7.47 20.46 3.45
CA MET A 426 7.61 19.04 3.11
C MET A 426 8.73 18.47 3.97
N GLU A 427 8.38 17.66 4.97
CA GLU A 427 9.27 17.37 6.09
C GLU A 427 10.52 16.59 5.67
N GLN A 428 10.35 15.56 4.83
CA GLN A 428 11.39 14.63 4.42
C GLN A 428 12.33 15.24 3.37
N SER A 429 11.81 16.07 2.47
CA SER A 429 12.63 16.76 1.46
C SER A 429 13.30 18.03 2.00
N GLY A 430 12.85 18.54 3.16
CA GLY A 430 13.30 19.81 3.72
C GLY A 430 12.87 21.03 2.90
N ILE A 431 11.97 20.86 1.93
CA ILE A 431 11.44 21.95 1.12
C ILE A 431 10.42 22.75 1.94
N SER A 432 10.48 24.07 1.83
CA SER A 432 9.52 24.96 2.47
C SER A 432 9.14 26.07 1.51
N GLY A 433 7.93 26.57 1.64
CA GLY A 433 7.35 27.52 0.71
C GLY A 433 6.24 28.36 1.32
N LYS A 434 5.70 29.25 0.48
CA LYS A 434 4.47 29.98 0.78
C LYS A 434 3.29 29.24 0.15
N VAL A 435 2.13 29.39 0.77
CA VAL A 435 0.89 28.80 0.27
C VAL A 435 -0.25 29.79 0.43
N SER A 436 -1.03 29.90 -0.64
CA SER A 436 -2.25 30.69 -0.72
C SER A 436 -3.39 29.74 -1.10
N LEU A 437 -4.48 29.76 -0.34
CA LEU A 437 -5.68 28.98 -0.62
C LEU A 437 -6.85 29.92 -0.83
N LEU A 438 -7.75 29.57 -1.74
CA LEU A 438 -9.04 30.22 -1.89
C LEU A 438 -10.11 29.13 -1.97
N ILE A 439 -11.03 29.13 -1.01
CA ILE A 439 -12.02 28.07 -0.84
C ILE A 439 -13.40 28.71 -0.85
N ASP A 440 -14.29 28.23 -1.71
CA ASP A 440 -15.68 28.67 -1.78
C ASP A 440 -16.64 27.50 -1.52
N PRO A 441 -17.68 27.68 -0.68
CA PRO A 441 -18.70 26.67 -0.41
C PRO A 441 -19.40 26.12 -1.66
N LYS A 442 -19.38 26.84 -2.79
CA LYS A 442 -19.95 26.39 -4.08
C LYS A 442 -19.02 25.43 -4.85
N LYS A 443 -18.24 24.60 -4.16
CA LYS A 443 -17.24 23.70 -4.76
C LYS A 443 -16.28 24.42 -5.72
N ARG A 444 -15.72 25.55 -5.30
CA ARG A 444 -14.63 26.23 -6.03
C ARG A 444 -13.39 26.28 -5.16
N PHE A 445 -12.25 25.88 -5.71
CA PHE A 445 -11.02 25.76 -4.94
C PHE A 445 -9.83 26.27 -5.75
N LEU A 446 -8.90 26.94 -5.08
CA LEU A 446 -7.60 27.31 -5.62
C LEU A 446 -6.55 27.08 -4.54
N SER A 447 -5.48 26.39 -4.89
CA SER A 447 -4.27 26.28 -4.08
C SER A 447 -3.07 26.70 -4.90
N ILE A 448 -2.26 27.61 -4.35
CA ILE A 448 -1.01 28.06 -4.94
C ILE A 448 0.08 27.87 -3.90
N MET A 449 1.02 27.00 -4.20
CA MET A 449 2.20 26.73 -3.40
C MET A 449 3.45 27.17 -4.16
N ASP A 450 4.25 28.04 -3.54
CA ASP A 450 5.51 28.54 -4.08
C ASP A 450 6.68 28.08 -3.21
N CYS A 451 7.46 27.15 -3.73
CA CYS A 451 8.64 26.55 -3.09
C CYS A 451 9.96 27.21 -3.55
N GLY A 452 9.88 28.41 -4.15
CA GLY A 452 11.04 29.17 -4.60
C GLY A 452 11.82 28.44 -5.70
N LYS A 453 13.13 28.23 -5.48
CA LYS A 453 14.00 27.54 -6.45
C LYS A 453 13.59 26.09 -6.74
N TYR A 454 12.77 25.50 -5.87
CA TYR A 454 12.26 24.13 -6.03
C TYR A 454 10.98 24.05 -6.86
N GLY A 455 10.42 25.19 -7.29
CA GLY A 455 9.26 25.26 -8.18
C GLY A 455 7.96 25.64 -7.46
N TRP A 456 6.84 25.28 -8.08
CA TRP A 456 5.49 25.60 -7.63
C TRP A 456 4.56 24.40 -7.82
N PHE A 457 3.49 24.38 -7.03
CA PHE A 457 2.33 23.49 -7.19
C PHE A 457 1.09 24.36 -7.21
N ARG A 458 0.27 24.22 -8.24
CA ARG A 458 -0.95 25.00 -8.40
C ARG A 458 -2.07 24.09 -8.82
N TYR A 459 -3.21 24.25 -8.17
CA TYR A 459 -4.43 23.54 -8.50
C TYR A 459 -5.59 24.53 -8.43
N GLY A 460 -6.48 24.47 -9.41
CA GLY A 460 -7.72 25.25 -9.43
C GLY A 460 -8.88 24.43 -9.97
N SER A 461 -10.05 24.54 -9.34
CA SER A 461 -11.27 23.84 -9.75
C SER A 461 -12.55 24.67 -9.57
N ILE A 462 -13.55 24.34 -10.40
CA ILE A 462 -14.91 24.86 -10.36
C ILE A 462 -15.88 23.72 -10.69
N GLY A 463 -16.61 23.23 -9.69
CA GLY A 463 -17.42 22.02 -9.86
C GLY A 463 -16.52 20.87 -10.29
N ASP A 464 -16.82 20.27 -11.43
CA ASP A 464 -16.13 19.07 -11.94
C ASP A 464 -15.02 19.42 -12.96
N GLU A 465 -14.75 20.72 -13.18
CA GLU A 465 -13.63 21.19 -14.00
C GLU A 465 -12.42 21.53 -13.12
N GLY A 466 -11.28 20.88 -13.34
CA GLY A 466 -10.06 21.12 -12.58
C GLY A 466 -8.78 21.10 -13.44
N LEU A 467 -7.80 21.92 -13.07
CA LEU A 467 -6.45 21.90 -13.67
C LEU A 467 -5.38 21.89 -12.58
N MET A 468 -4.38 21.03 -12.76
CA MET A 468 -3.14 21.03 -12.00
C MET A 468 -1.97 21.54 -12.84
N ASP A 469 -1.20 22.47 -12.28
CA ASP A 469 0.00 23.06 -12.89
C ASP A 469 1.17 23.00 -11.90
N VAL A 470 2.07 22.04 -12.11
CA VAL A 470 3.30 21.88 -11.33
C VAL A 470 4.53 22.27 -12.14
N ALA A 471 5.60 22.70 -11.46
CA ALA A 471 6.79 23.22 -12.13
C ALA A 471 7.57 22.18 -12.96
N PHE A 472 7.39 20.88 -12.68
CA PHE A 472 8.24 19.80 -13.18
C PHE A 472 7.51 18.75 -14.02
N ALA A 473 6.20 18.89 -14.22
CA ALA A 473 5.42 18.06 -15.12
C ALA A 473 4.52 18.95 -15.98
N GLU A 474 4.03 18.42 -17.09
CA GLU A 474 3.01 19.10 -17.89
C GLU A 474 1.75 19.32 -17.06
N SER A 475 0.94 20.30 -17.49
CA SER A 475 -0.30 20.60 -16.80
C SER A 475 -1.32 19.51 -17.13
N GLU A 476 -2.11 19.12 -16.15
CA GLU A 476 -3.01 17.97 -16.20
C GLU A 476 -4.43 18.43 -15.86
N GLU A 477 -5.38 18.06 -16.70
CA GLU A 477 -6.81 18.16 -16.37
C GLU A 477 -7.13 17.07 -15.35
N LEU A 478 -7.93 17.43 -14.35
CA LEU A 478 -8.23 16.56 -13.23
C LEU A 478 -9.60 15.90 -13.41
N ASP A 479 -9.68 14.63 -13.02
CA ASP A 479 -10.95 13.91 -12.94
C ASP A 479 -11.73 14.25 -11.66
N GLU A 480 -12.97 13.77 -11.58
CA GLU A 480 -13.88 14.02 -10.46
C GLU A 480 -13.31 13.51 -9.13
N VAL A 481 -12.69 12.32 -9.13
CA VAL A 481 -12.09 11.70 -7.94
C VAL A 481 -10.93 12.54 -7.40
N GLN A 482 -10.07 13.05 -8.29
CA GLN A 482 -8.96 13.92 -7.94
C GLN A 482 -9.46 15.26 -7.39
N ILE A 483 -10.48 15.85 -8.02
CA ILE A 483 -11.08 17.11 -7.56
C ILE A 483 -11.67 16.93 -6.16
N GLU A 484 -12.46 15.88 -5.93
CA GLU A 484 -13.05 15.56 -4.63
C GLU A 484 -11.98 15.33 -3.56
N HIS A 485 -10.91 14.60 -3.88
CA HIS A 485 -9.80 14.40 -2.96
C HIS A 485 -9.18 15.74 -2.49
N PHE A 486 -8.97 16.70 -3.39
CA PHE A 486 -8.47 18.03 -2.98
C PHE A 486 -9.48 18.79 -2.11
N HIS A 487 -10.78 18.62 -2.36
CA HIS A 487 -11.82 19.21 -1.53
C HIS A 487 -11.85 18.58 -0.13
N ASP A 488 -11.73 17.27 0.00
CA ASP A 488 -11.76 16.52 1.26
C ASP A 488 -10.53 16.73 2.15
N SER A 489 -9.39 16.97 1.51
CA SER A 489 -8.12 17.30 2.18
C SER A 489 -8.02 18.79 2.55
N SER A 490 -9.04 19.59 2.24
CA SER A 490 -9.11 21.01 2.57
C SER A 490 -9.28 21.25 4.07
N VAL A 491 -8.69 22.36 4.56
CA VAL A 491 -8.86 22.84 5.95
C VAL A 491 -10.30 23.19 6.33
N LEU A 492 -11.21 23.30 5.36
CA LEU A 492 -12.64 23.55 5.60
C LEU A 492 -13.52 22.31 5.40
N ALA A 493 -12.98 21.17 4.96
CA ALA A 493 -13.79 19.97 4.66
C ALA A 493 -14.53 19.44 5.91
N TRP A 494 -13.86 19.50 7.06
CA TRP A 494 -14.33 18.84 8.29
C TRP A 494 -14.87 19.79 9.36
N VAL A 495 -15.09 21.07 9.03
CA VAL A 495 -15.49 22.10 10.03
C VAL A 495 -17.00 22.27 10.15
N GLY A 496 -17.76 21.83 9.15
CA GLY A 496 -19.21 21.92 9.04
C GLY A 496 -19.94 20.65 9.49
N ASP A 497 -21.03 20.31 8.79
CA ASP A 497 -21.79 19.08 9.01
C ASP A 497 -21.43 18.03 7.96
N TRP A 498 -20.28 17.39 8.16
CA TRP A 498 -19.74 16.35 7.28
C TRP A 498 -20.60 15.08 7.24
N ARG A 499 -21.53 14.89 8.19
CA ARG A 499 -22.35 13.66 8.30
C ARG A 499 -23.27 13.43 7.10
N LYS A 500 -23.54 14.48 6.31
CA LYS A 500 -24.42 14.41 5.14
C LYS A 500 -23.75 13.77 3.93
N GLU A 501 -22.42 13.70 3.93
CA GLU A 501 -21.61 13.13 2.85
C GLU A 501 -21.41 11.61 3.01
N PHE A 502 -22.00 10.99 4.05
CA PHE A 502 -21.80 9.58 4.38
C PHE A 502 -23.11 8.87 4.68
N SER A 503 -23.34 7.76 3.98
CA SER A 503 -24.46 6.84 4.22
C SER A 503 -24.33 6.07 5.54
N THR A 504 -23.10 5.80 5.98
CA THR A 504 -22.83 5.04 7.22
C THR A 504 -21.84 5.78 8.12
N ILE A 505 -22.19 5.90 9.41
CA ILE A 505 -21.39 6.56 10.44
C ILE A 505 -21.41 5.69 11.69
N GLU A 506 -20.28 5.06 12.00
CA GLU A 506 -20.20 4.07 13.08
C GLU A 506 -19.20 4.48 14.15
N PHE A 507 -19.68 4.64 15.37
CA PHE A 507 -18.82 4.82 16.53
C PHE A 507 -18.04 3.54 16.81
N GLN A 508 -16.72 3.66 16.94
CA GLN A 508 -15.82 2.54 17.19
C GLN A 508 -15.44 2.48 18.66
N LYS A 509 -14.81 3.54 19.18
CA LYS A 509 -14.28 3.58 20.54
C LYS A 509 -13.95 5.00 20.98
N GLU A 510 -13.70 5.14 22.28
CA GLU A 510 -13.00 6.30 22.83
C GLU A 510 -11.49 6.02 22.89
N GLU A 511 -10.67 7.04 22.70
CA GLU A 511 -9.20 6.96 22.79
C GLU A 511 -8.61 8.26 23.32
N VAL A 512 -7.38 8.24 23.84
CA VAL A 512 -6.60 9.45 24.12
C VAL A 512 -5.56 9.64 23.02
N SER A 513 -5.69 10.70 22.23
CA SER A 513 -4.74 11.05 21.16
C SER A 513 -4.13 12.42 21.43
N ASN A 514 -2.79 12.52 21.44
CA ASN A 514 -2.04 13.74 21.74
C ASN A 514 -2.50 14.45 23.03
N GLY A 515 -2.84 13.67 24.07
CA GLY A 515 -3.32 14.17 25.36
C GLY A 515 -4.77 14.68 25.37
N ARG A 516 -5.55 14.42 24.30
CA ARG A 516 -6.96 14.78 24.20
C ARG A 516 -7.82 13.51 24.14
N LYS A 517 -8.95 13.52 24.82
CA LYS A 517 -9.96 12.47 24.67
C LYS A 517 -10.66 12.66 23.33
N VAL A 518 -10.70 11.61 22.53
CA VAL A 518 -11.33 11.61 21.21
C VAL A 518 -12.32 10.46 21.08
N TRP A 519 -13.31 10.62 20.22
CA TRP A 519 -14.16 9.56 19.71
C TRP A 519 -13.67 9.13 18.33
N ILE A 520 -13.51 7.83 18.14
CA ILE A 520 -13.12 7.24 16.86
C ILE A 520 -14.37 6.77 16.13
N TYR A 521 -14.49 7.16 14.87
CA TYR A 521 -15.57 6.75 13.98
C TYR A 521 -15.03 6.16 12.69
N THR A 522 -15.81 5.26 12.11
CA THR A 522 -15.67 4.78 10.73
C THR A 522 -16.82 5.36 9.91
N LEU A 523 -16.49 5.95 8.77
CA LEU A 523 -17.41 6.57 7.84
C LEU A 523 -17.31 5.86 6.48
N GLN A 524 -18.46 5.59 5.86
CA GLN A 524 -18.54 4.94 4.56
C GLN A 524 -19.55 5.66 3.67
N GLU A 525 -19.16 5.85 2.41
CA GLU A 525 -20.03 6.28 1.31
C GLU A 525 -19.96 5.25 0.17
N GLU A 526 -20.98 5.17 -0.68
CA GLU A 526 -21.06 4.13 -1.72
C GLU A 526 -19.89 4.27 -2.71
N ASN A 527 -19.13 3.18 -2.93
CA ASN A 527 -17.93 3.12 -3.79
C ASN A 527 -16.71 3.94 -3.33
N ASP A 528 -16.78 4.60 -2.18
CA ASP A 528 -15.69 5.41 -1.62
C ASP A 528 -14.80 4.62 -0.66
N PRO A 529 -13.49 4.91 -0.58
CA PRO A 529 -12.65 4.33 0.46
C PRO A 529 -13.15 4.70 1.87
N THR A 530 -13.23 3.71 2.76
CA THR A 530 -13.63 3.92 4.15
C THR A 530 -12.75 4.98 4.82
N ARG A 531 -13.37 5.91 5.57
CA ARG A 531 -12.66 6.95 6.31
C ARG A 531 -12.72 6.68 7.81
N LYS A 532 -11.57 6.68 8.49
CA LYS A 532 -11.48 6.63 9.95
C LYS A 532 -11.19 8.02 10.47
N ILE A 533 -12.03 8.55 11.35
CA ILE A 533 -11.86 9.90 11.92
C ILE A 533 -11.74 9.87 13.43
N ALA A 534 -11.06 10.87 14.00
CA ALA A 534 -11.07 11.14 15.43
C ALA A 534 -11.68 12.53 15.71
N ILE A 535 -12.64 12.56 16.62
CA ILE A 535 -13.40 13.75 17.02
C ILE A 535 -13.03 14.10 18.46
N ASP A 536 -12.59 15.33 18.70
CA ASP A 536 -12.32 15.84 20.04
C ASP A 536 -13.61 15.83 20.89
N GLN A 537 -13.59 15.14 22.04
CA GLN A 537 -14.79 14.99 22.88
C GLN A 537 -15.24 16.30 23.55
N LEU A 538 -14.35 17.29 23.66
CA LEU A 538 -14.67 18.58 24.27
C LEU A 538 -15.23 19.55 23.23
N THR A 539 -14.64 19.57 22.04
CA THR A 539 -14.97 20.58 21.03
C THR A 539 -15.79 20.06 19.87
N GLY A 540 -15.84 18.75 19.63
CA GLY A 540 -16.48 18.17 18.43
C GLY A 540 -15.70 18.42 17.14
N ASP A 541 -14.45 18.90 17.22
CA ASP A 541 -13.61 19.14 16.06
C ASP A 541 -13.03 17.81 15.55
N VAL A 542 -13.06 17.58 14.25
CA VAL A 542 -12.34 16.46 13.63
C VAL A 542 -10.84 16.81 13.64
N VAL A 543 -10.06 16.05 14.41
CA VAL A 543 -8.62 16.29 14.60
C VAL A 543 -7.74 15.35 13.79
N PHE A 544 -8.34 14.25 13.30
CA PHE A 544 -7.66 13.20 12.55
C PHE A 544 -8.60 12.60 11.50
N VAL A 545 -8.07 12.34 10.32
CA VAL A 545 -8.73 11.58 9.26
C VAL A 545 -7.71 10.62 8.66
N GLN A 546 -8.09 9.37 8.45
CA GLN A 546 -7.28 8.38 7.75
C GLN A 546 -8.14 7.69 6.69
N SER A 547 -7.62 7.60 5.47
CA SER A 547 -8.26 6.87 4.38
C SER A 547 -7.21 6.46 3.34
N LYS A 548 -7.67 6.08 2.15
CA LYS A 548 -6.84 5.73 1.00
C LYS A 548 -7.26 6.59 -0.18
N GLN A 549 -6.28 7.06 -0.95
CA GLN A 549 -6.50 7.75 -2.21
C GLN A 549 -6.33 6.76 -3.36
N PRO A 550 -7.37 6.48 -4.16
CA PRO A 550 -7.24 5.68 -5.37
C PRO A 550 -6.27 6.36 -6.35
N ILE A 551 -5.41 5.58 -6.99
CA ILE A 551 -4.60 6.01 -8.12
C ILE A 551 -4.91 5.05 -9.29
N PRO A 552 -6.01 5.31 -10.02
CA PRO A 552 -6.52 4.41 -11.04
C PRO A 552 -5.46 3.98 -12.06
N GLU A 553 -4.55 4.88 -12.42
CA GLU A 553 -3.57 4.63 -13.47
C GLU A 553 -2.48 3.65 -13.08
N PHE A 554 -2.35 3.35 -11.79
CA PHE A 554 -1.46 2.32 -11.27
C PHE A 554 -2.22 1.16 -10.63
N GLY A 555 -3.57 1.21 -10.58
CA GLY A 555 -4.40 0.18 -9.94
C GLY A 555 -4.10 0.01 -8.44
N ILE A 556 -3.58 1.05 -7.78
CA ILE A 556 -3.24 1.03 -6.35
C ILE A 556 -4.03 2.11 -5.61
N ALA A 557 -4.14 1.98 -4.29
CA ALA A 557 -4.63 3.04 -3.42
C ALA A 557 -3.58 3.40 -2.36
N LEU A 558 -3.21 4.68 -2.27
CA LEU A 558 -2.20 5.15 -1.32
C LEU A 558 -2.85 5.55 0.01
N PRO A 559 -2.40 5.03 1.17
CA PRO A 559 -2.92 5.46 2.45
C PRO A 559 -2.47 6.90 2.77
N TYR A 560 -3.39 7.71 3.31
CA TYR A 560 -3.07 9.03 3.82
C TYR A 560 -3.69 9.27 5.20
N LYS A 561 -3.05 10.14 5.97
CA LYS A 561 -3.47 10.59 7.31
C LYS A 561 -3.43 12.12 7.36
N LEU A 562 -4.56 12.73 7.64
CA LEU A 562 -4.69 14.17 7.89
C LEU A 562 -4.76 14.41 9.39
N ASN A 563 -3.99 15.37 9.89
CA ASN A 563 -4.01 15.82 11.27
C ASN A 563 -4.28 17.32 11.31
N TYR A 564 -5.31 17.71 12.07
CA TYR A 564 -5.74 19.10 12.20
C TYR A 564 -5.48 19.61 13.62
N ARG A 565 -4.88 20.80 13.74
CA ARG A 565 -4.59 21.42 15.04
C ARG A 565 -4.64 22.95 14.99
N ASP A 566 -4.46 23.55 16.16
CA ASP A 566 -4.45 25.01 16.37
C ASP A 566 -5.71 25.72 15.86
N PHE A 567 -6.87 25.16 16.18
CA PHE A 567 -8.18 25.69 15.76
C PHE A 567 -8.43 27.12 16.24
N LYS A 568 -8.89 27.98 15.33
CA LYS A 568 -9.37 29.34 15.62
C LYS A 568 -10.86 29.45 15.32
N GLU A 569 -11.59 30.09 16.22
CA GLU A 569 -13.01 30.34 16.03
C GLU A 569 -13.25 31.64 15.25
N VAL A 570 -14.07 31.56 14.21
CA VAL A 570 -14.40 32.63 13.27
C VAL A 570 -15.88 32.58 12.96
N ARG A 571 -16.64 33.56 13.44
CA ARG A 571 -18.09 33.67 13.18
C ARG A 571 -18.88 32.37 13.45
N GLY A 572 -18.47 31.59 14.46
CA GLY A 572 -19.11 30.32 14.82
C GLY A 572 -18.56 29.07 14.13
N VAL A 573 -17.51 29.21 13.31
CA VAL A 573 -16.79 28.09 12.68
C VAL A 573 -15.41 27.95 13.32
N ARG A 574 -15.00 26.72 13.63
CA ARG A 574 -13.67 26.43 14.20
C ARG A 574 -12.76 25.91 13.09
N ILE A 575 -11.85 26.76 12.61
CA ILE A 575 -10.98 26.48 11.46
C ILE A 575 -9.61 26.04 11.95
N PRO A 576 -9.08 24.87 11.52
CA PRO A 576 -7.73 24.45 11.86
C PRO A 576 -6.70 25.37 11.18
N MET A 577 -5.74 25.87 11.96
CA MET A 577 -4.67 26.72 11.43
C MET A 577 -3.43 25.92 11.03
N VAL A 578 -3.38 24.63 11.37
CA VAL A 578 -2.33 23.72 10.93
C VAL A 578 -2.98 22.42 10.45
N ALA A 579 -2.66 22.01 9.23
CA ALA A 579 -3.02 20.73 8.67
C ALA A 579 -1.73 19.98 8.27
N GLU A 580 -1.59 18.74 8.72
CA GLU A 580 -0.52 17.84 8.31
C GLU A 580 -1.13 16.67 7.55
N GLU A 581 -0.75 16.54 6.28
CA GLU A 581 -1.02 15.35 5.49
C GLU A 581 0.22 14.46 5.51
N ARG A 582 0.05 13.20 5.91
CA ARG A 582 1.12 12.22 6.00
C ARG A 582 0.76 10.96 5.24
N ASN A 583 1.71 10.47 4.48
CA ASN A 583 1.67 9.19 3.82
C ASN A 583 3.05 8.54 4.01
N ASP A 584 3.07 7.31 4.52
CA ASP A 584 4.31 6.64 4.93
C ASP A 584 5.27 6.37 3.75
N LEU A 585 4.76 6.39 2.52
CA LEU A 585 5.54 6.20 1.28
C LEU A 585 6.14 7.50 0.75
N VAL A 586 5.40 8.61 0.83
CA VAL A 586 5.78 9.89 0.19
C VAL A 586 6.16 11.01 1.17
N GLY A 587 5.92 10.81 2.47
CA GLY A 587 6.30 11.73 3.54
C GLY A 587 5.14 12.54 4.12
N ALA A 588 5.47 13.69 4.70
CA ALA A 588 4.56 14.58 5.40
C ALA A 588 4.63 15.99 4.81
N LEU A 589 3.46 16.55 4.51
CA LEU A 589 3.24 17.93 4.09
C LEU A 589 2.51 18.67 5.20
N ILE A 590 3.15 19.70 5.75
CA ILE A 590 2.61 20.51 6.84
C ILE A 590 2.24 21.88 6.31
N LEU A 591 0.94 22.17 6.28
CA LEU A 591 0.35 23.46 6.01
C LEU A 591 0.18 24.23 7.32
N THR A 592 0.71 25.45 7.40
CA THR A 592 0.53 26.37 8.55
C THR A 592 -0.04 27.69 8.06
N LEU A 593 -1.31 27.94 8.39
CA LEU A 593 -2.06 29.12 8.01
C LEU A 593 -1.81 30.26 9.01
N GLN A 594 -1.58 31.45 8.50
CA GLN A 594 -1.19 32.62 9.29
C GLN A 594 -2.32 33.65 9.35
N SER A 595 -2.98 33.88 8.22
CA SER A 595 -4.10 34.81 8.09
C SER A 595 -5.18 34.25 7.17
N PHE A 596 -6.40 34.76 7.32
CA PHE A 596 -7.51 34.45 6.44
C PHE A 596 -8.42 35.67 6.28
N GLU A 597 -9.11 35.76 5.14
CA GLU A 597 -10.14 36.74 4.86
C GLU A 597 -11.42 36.03 4.41
N THR A 598 -12.59 36.56 4.76
CA THR A 598 -13.91 35.94 4.49
C THR A 598 -14.78 36.90 3.68
N ASN A 599 -15.86 36.39 3.08
CA ASN A 599 -16.75 37.15 2.19
C ASN A 599 -16.02 37.82 1.03
N ILE A 600 -15.04 37.12 0.45
CA ILE A 600 -14.33 37.62 -0.73
C ILE A 600 -15.29 37.60 -1.91
N GLU A 601 -15.38 38.72 -2.62
CA GLU A 601 -16.15 38.79 -3.86
C GLU A 601 -15.35 38.10 -4.97
N ALA A 602 -15.75 36.87 -5.28
CA ALA A 602 -14.99 35.93 -6.07
C ALA A 602 -15.80 35.46 -7.30
N ASN A 603 -15.38 35.91 -8.50
CA ASN A 603 -15.88 35.35 -9.76
C ASN A 603 -15.15 34.04 -10.09
N ASP A 604 -15.64 33.30 -11.08
CA ASP A 604 -15.09 32.00 -11.44
C ASP A 604 -13.63 32.09 -11.95
N ASP A 605 -13.28 33.17 -12.64
CA ASP A 605 -11.96 33.31 -13.29
C ASP A 605 -10.78 33.29 -12.31
N ILE A 606 -10.98 33.65 -11.03
CA ILE A 606 -9.88 33.60 -10.04
C ILE A 606 -9.53 32.18 -9.61
N PHE A 607 -10.46 31.23 -9.72
CA PHE A 607 -10.22 29.83 -9.40
C PHE A 607 -9.58 29.08 -10.59
N ARG A 608 -9.64 29.67 -11.79
CA ARG A 608 -8.99 29.11 -12.97
C ARG A 608 -7.50 29.45 -12.97
N ILE A 609 -6.67 28.45 -13.21
CA ILE A 609 -5.24 28.64 -13.36
C ILE A 609 -4.83 28.61 -14.85
N VAL A 610 -4.00 29.56 -15.25
CA VAL A 610 -3.28 29.50 -16.54
C VAL A 610 -1.93 28.82 -16.30
N PRO A 611 -1.56 27.78 -17.08
CA PRO A 611 -0.26 27.14 -17.01
C PRO A 611 0.89 28.13 -17.09
N ARG A 612 1.86 28.02 -16.17
CA ARG A 612 3.06 28.86 -16.21
C ARG A 612 4.05 28.34 -17.25
N LYS A 613 4.78 29.25 -17.89
CA LYS A 613 5.89 28.88 -18.77
C LYS A 613 7.01 28.25 -17.94
N ARG A 614 7.38 27.02 -18.29
CA ARG A 614 8.49 26.28 -17.67
C ARG A 614 9.81 26.71 -18.32
N LEU A 615 10.81 27.06 -17.51
CA LEU A 615 12.17 27.28 -17.98
C LEU A 615 12.85 25.91 -18.06
N LEU A 616 13.05 25.42 -19.28
CA LEU A 616 13.82 24.20 -19.54
C LEU A 616 15.32 24.53 -19.55
N PRO A 617 16.20 23.67 -18.99
CA PRO A 617 15.92 22.42 -18.28
C PRO A 617 15.81 22.63 -16.75
N TRP A 618 14.71 22.16 -16.13
CA TRP A 618 14.61 22.00 -14.68
C TRP A 618 15.31 20.69 -14.29
N ILE A 619 16.65 20.70 -14.34
CA ILE A 619 17.45 19.73 -13.60
C ILE A 619 17.73 20.39 -12.26
N ALA A 620 17.38 19.72 -11.16
CA ALA A 620 17.93 20.06 -9.85
C ALA A 620 19.47 19.97 -9.93
N GLY A 621 20.14 21.10 -10.15
CA GLY A 621 21.59 21.18 -10.34
C GLY A 621 22.09 21.62 -11.72
N ALA A 622 21.21 21.99 -12.66
CA ALA A 622 21.65 22.87 -13.76
C ALA A 622 21.82 24.27 -13.17
N GLU A 623 23.06 24.66 -12.88
CA GLU A 623 23.39 26.06 -12.66
C GLU A 623 22.87 26.85 -13.86
N GLN A 624 21.90 27.72 -13.62
CA GLN A 624 21.49 28.74 -14.58
C GLN A 624 22.58 29.82 -14.53
N GLU A 625 23.40 29.90 -15.58
CA GLU A 625 24.17 31.12 -15.88
C GLU A 625 23.23 32.29 -16.23
#